data_AF-A0A942I208-F1
#
_entry.id   AF-A0A942I208-F1
#
_cell.length_a   1.000
_cell.length_b   1.000
_cell.length_c   1.000
_cell.angle_alpha   90.00
_cell.angle_beta   90.00
_cell.angle_gamma   90.00
#
_symmetry.space_group_name_H-M   'P 1'
#
loop_
_entity.id
_entity.type
_entity.pdbx_description
1 polymer ?
#
loop_
_entity_poly.entity_id
_entity_poly.type
_entity_poly.pdbx_seq_one_letter_code
_entity_poly.pdbx_strand_id
1 'polypeptide(L)' 'MMLDRIFALLAYAAFLGFIGIVVMKVGRIDLAVAAAIGAALAGYDIWSQMFARRR' A
#
# COMPACT_ATOMS: atom_id res chain seq x y z
N MET A 1 -8.54 13.77 10.91
CA MET A 1 -7.75 14.18 12.08
C MET A 1 -6.32 13.63 11.95
N MET A 2 -5.35 14.10 12.73
CA MET A 2 -3.94 13.65 12.61
C MET A 2 -3.79 12.15 12.89
N LEU A 3 -4.62 11.62 13.80
CA LEU A 3 -4.70 10.20 14.14
C LEU A 3 -5.08 9.33 12.94
N ASP A 4 -6.07 9.76 12.14
CA ASP A 4 -6.51 9.03 10.94
C ASP A 4 -5.37 8.88 9.92
N ARG A 5 -4.51 9.90 9.78
CA ARG A 5 -3.34 9.85 8.90
C ARG A 5 -2.31 8.84 9.37
N ILE A 6 -2.08 8.77 10.68
CA ILE A 6 -1.16 7.80 11.28
C ILE A 6 -1.70 6.38 11.06
N PHE A 7 -2.99 6.15 11.31
CA PHE A 7 -3.62 4.85 11.06
C PHE A 7 -3.60 4.45 9.59
N ALA A 8 -3.82 5.38 8.67
CA ALA A 8 -3.74 5.11 7.23
C ALA A 8 -2.33 4.66 6.81
N LEU A 9 -1.29 5.36 7.28
CA LEU A 9 0.10 4.96 7.04
C LEU A 9 0.43 3.59 7.65
N LEU A 10 -0.03 3.34 8.89
CA LEU A 10 0.20 2.08 9.58
C LEU A 10 -0.50 0.91 8.88
N ALA A 11 -1.76 1.10 8.45
CA ALA A 11 -2.52 0.12 7.70
C ALA A 11 -1.83 -0.21 6.36
N TYR A 12 -1.34 0.81 5.66
CA TYR A 12 -0.60 0.61 4.42
C TYR A 12 0.74 -0.11 4.62
N ALA A 13 1.48 0.22 5.69
CA ALA A 13 2.71 -0.49 6.04
C ALA A 13 2.43 -1.97 6.36
N ALA A 14 1.37 -2.26 7.12
CA ALA A 14 0.94 -3.63 7.40
C ALA A 14 0.54 -4.39 6.12
N PHE A 15 -0.19 -3.73 5.22
CA PHE A 15 -0.55 -4.27 3.90
C PHE A 15 0.68 -4.61 3.06
N LEU A 16 1.65 -3.70 2.96
CA LEU A 16 2.92 -3.95 2.25
C LEU A 16 3.71 -5.11 2.87
N GLY A 17 3.76 -5.18 4.20
CA GLY A 17 4.41 -6.30 4.91
C GLY A 17 3.76 -7.64 4.58
N PHE A 18 2.43 -7.72 4.65
CA PHE A 18 1.68 -8.93 4.32
C PHE A 18 1.90 -9.36 2.85
N ILE A 19 1.71 -8.44 1.91
CA ILE A 19 1.92 -8.68 0.48
C ILE A 19 3.37 -9.13 0.22
N GLY A 20 4.35 -8.48 0.86
CA GLY A 20 5.76 -8.85 0.74
C GLY A 20 6.03 -10.29 1.17
N ILE A 21 5.47 -10.71 2.30
CA ILE A 21 5.55 -12.11 2.75
C ILE A 21 4.93 -13.06 1.73
N VAL A 22 3.74 -12.73 1.20
CA VAL A 22 3.04 -13.54 0.20
C VAL A 22 3.88 -13.69 -1.06
N VAL A 23 4.42 -12.60 -1.60
CA VAL A 23 5.26 -12.60 -2.81
C VAL A 23 6.51 -13.46 -2.60
N MET A 24 7.22 -13.28 -1.48
CA MET A 24 8.42 -14.05 -1.16
C MET A 24 8.13 -15.53 -0.93
N LYS A 25 6.99 -15.85 -0.31
CA LYS A 25 6.63 -17.23 0.02
C LYS A 25 6.14 -18.02 -1.19
N VAL A 26 5.39 -17.39 -2.07
CA VAL A 26 4.84 -18.03 -3.27
C VAL A 26 5.89 -18.12 -4.39
N GLY A 27 6.79 -17.14 -4.50
CA GLY A 27 7.90 -17.18 -5.46
C GLY A 27 7.48 -17.11 -6.94
N ARG A 28 6.29 -16.56 -7.22
CA ARG A 28 5.76 -16.41 -8.58
C ARG A 28 5.84 -14.98 -9.08
N ILE A 29 6.37 -14.79 -10.28
CA ILE A 29 6.62 -13.46 -10.88
C ILE A 29 5.31 -12.76 -11.25
N ASP A 30 4.35 -13.48 -11.80
CA ASP A 30 3.03 -12.92 -12.16
C ASP A 30 2.28 -12.38 -10.94
N LEU A 31 2.32 -13.11 -9.83
CA LEU A 31 1.80 -12.65 -8.54
C LEU A 31 2.56 -11.41 -8.04
N ALA A 32 3.89 -11.41 -8.12
CA ALA A 32 4.71 -10.28 -7.70
C ALA A 32 4.36 -8.99 -8.47
N VAL A 33 4.17 -9.11 -9.79
CA VAL A 33 3.78 -7.97 -10.64
C VAL A 33 2.39 -7.48 -10.28
N ALA A 34 1.39 -8.37 -10.17
CA ALA A 34 0.03 -8.00 -9.81
C ALA A 34 -0.02 -7.33 -8.42
N ALA A 35 0.71 -7.89 -7.45
CA ALA A 35 0.84 -7.34 -6.11
C ALA A 35 1.52 -5.97 -6.10
N ALA A 36 2.58 -5.77 -6.88
CA ALA A 36 3.28 -4.50 -7.00
C ALA A 36 2.39 -3.41 -7.61
N ILE A 37 1.60 -3.74 -8.63
CA ILE A 37 0.64 -2.81 -9.23
C ILE A 37 -0.42 -2.40 -8.20
N GLY A 38 -1.01 -3.37 -7.50
CA GLY A 38 -2.02 -3.11 -6.46
C GLY A 38 -1.46 -2.25 -5.33
N ALA A 39 -0.24 -2.56 -4.86
CA ALA A 39 0.45 -1.77 -3.85
C ALA A 39 0.72 -0.34 -4.32
N ALA A 40 1.22 -0.15 -5.55
CA ALA A 40 1.46 1.18 -6.11
C ALA A 40 0.18 2.01 -6.21
N LEU A 41 -0.93 1.41 -6.66
CA LEU A 41 -2.23 2.09 -6.74
C LEU A 41 -2.77 2.47 -5.37
N ALA A 42 -2.71 1.57 -4.38
CA ALA A 42 -3.11 1.88 -3.02
C ALA A 42 -2.24 2.97 -2.39
N GLY A 43 -0.92 2.93 -2.64
CA GLY A 43 0.00 3.98 -2.21
C GLY A 43 -0.29 5.33 -2.85
N TYR A 44 -0.65 5.34 -4.14
CA TYR A 44 -1.06 6.55 -4.85
C TYR A 44 -2.34 7.16 -4.27
N ASP A 45 -3.36 6.34 -4.00
CA ASP A 45 -4.60 6.79 -3.36
C ASP A 45 -4.32 7.43 -1.99
N ILE A 46 -3.53 6.77 -1.14
CA ILE A 46 -3.13 7.30 0.17
C ILE A 46 -2.35 8.62 0.03
N TRP A 47 -1.37 8.67 -0.88
CA TRP A 47 -0.60 9.88 -1.14
C TRP A 47 -1.52 11.03 -1.57
N SER A 48 -2.47 10.76 -2.46
CA SER A 48 -3.45 11.74 -2.91
C SER A 48 -4.36 12.22 -1.78
N GLN A 49 -4.86 11.34 -0.91
CA GLN A 49 -5.70 11.74 0.22
C GLN A 49 -4.91 12.52 1.29
N MET A 50 -3.63 12.20 1.49
CA MET A 50 -2.77 12.85 2.47
C MET A 50 -2.27 14.23 2.02
N PHE A 51 -1.89 14.36 0.75
CA PHE A 51 -1.22 15.55 0.21
C PHE A 51 -2.07 16.35 -0.79
N ALA A 52 -3.00 15.72 -1.51
CA ALA A 52 -3.90 16.40 -2.45
C ALA A 52 -5.17 16.97 -1.77
N ARG A 53 -5.04 17.47 -0.53
CA ARG A 53 -5.96 18.49 -0.02
C ARG A 53 -5.76 19.82 -0.77
N ARG A 54 -6.17 19.86 -2.04
CA ARG A 54 -6.47 21.08 -2.82
C ARG A 54 -7.58 20.81 -3.85
N ARG A 55 -8.78 20.46 -3.37
CA ARG A 55 -10.02 21.12 -3.79
C ARG A 55 -11.15 20.75 -2.83
#